data_AF-A0A850KYX8-F1
#
_entry.id   AF-A0A850KYX8-F1
#
_cell.length_a   1.000
_cell.length_b   1.000
_cell.length_c   1.000
_cell.angle_alpha   90.00
_cell.angle_beta   90.00
_cell.angle_gamma   90.00
#
_symmetry.space_group_name_H-M   'P 1'
#
loop_
_entity.id
_entity.type
_entity.pdbx_description
1 polymer ?
#
loop_
_entity_poly.entity_id
_entity_poly.type
_entity_poly.pdbx_seq_one_letter_code
_entity_poly.pdbx_strand_id
1 'polypeptide(L)'
;MNNIINVLDAVAKSGSNLSQEEIVALCENACLSDAETKAIIAKDHQKIAELMNARQNVCAILVPAEDDEDDSDSDSEEIAA
;
A
#
# COMPACT_ATOMS: atom_id res chain seq x y z
N MET A 1 -2.10 -1.01 6.03
CA MET A 1 -1.83 -0.21 7.25
C MET A 1 -0.32 -0.20 7.46
N ASN A 2 0.30 0.95 7.75
CA ASN A 2 1.77 1.08 7.81
C ASN A 2 2.36 0.26 8.97
N ASN A 3 3.04 -0.84 8.65
CA ASN A 3 3.68 -1.74 9.61
C ASN A 3 4.75 -1.03 10.47
N ILE A 4 5.43 -0.02 9.92
CA ILE A 4 6.39 0.83 10.63
C ILE A 4 5.76 1.53 11.84
N ILE A 5 4.54 2.07 11.69
CA ILE A 5 3.90 2.87 12.74
C ILE A 5 3.60 2.00 13.97
N ASN A 6 3.16 0.76 13.75
CA ASN A 6 2.84 -0.16 14.84
C ASN A 6 4.10 -0.52 15.65
N VAL A 7 5.24 -0.70 14.98
CA VAL A 7 6.51 -0.96 15.66
C VAL A 7 6.97 0.27 16.44
N LEU A 8 6.89 1.47 15.85
CA LEU A 8 7.24 2.71 16.56
C LEU A 8 6.36 2.95 17.79
N ASP A 9 5.06 2.66 17.71
CA ASP A 9 4.13 2.76 18.83
C ASP A 9 4.44 1.74 19.93
N ALA A 10 4.76 0.49 19.56
CA ALA A 10 5.21 -0.53 20.51
C ALA A 10 6.52 -0.11 21.20
N VAL A 11 7.48 0.43 20.45
CA VAL A 11 8.76 0.91 21.01
C VAL A 11 8.55 2.08 21.96
N ALA A 12 7.65 3.01 21.63
CA ALA A 12 7.30 4.13 22.50
C ALA A 12 6.62 3.67 23.80
N LYS A 13 5.68 2.72 23.71
CA LYS A 13 4.96 2.15 24.86
C LYS A 13 5.86 1.37 25.82
N SER A 14 6.88 0.70 25.30
CA SER A 14 7.83 -0.07 26.10
C SER A 14 8.84 0.80 26.86
N GLY A 15 8.82 2.13 26.67
CA GLY A 15 9.55 3.08 27.51
C GLY A 15 11.05 2.84 27.53
N SER A 16 11.73 3.02 26.39
CA SER A 16 13.21 2.97 26.21
C SER A 16 13.95 1.71 26.70
N ASN A 17 13.25 0.70 27.24
CA ASN A 17 13.86 -0.49 27.84
C ASN A 17 14.02 -1.66 26.86
N LEU A 18 13.58 -1.51 25.61
CA LEU A 18 13.76 -2.55 24.60
C LEU A 18 15.23 -2.59 24.17
N SER A 19 15.82 -3.78 24.28
CA SER A 19 17.09 -4.10 23.66
C SER A 19 16.97 -4.07 22.13
N GLN A 20 18.10 -3.95 21.46
CA GLN A 20 18.13 -3.97 19.99
C GLN A 20 17.57 -5.28 19.42
N GLU A 21 17.79 -6.41 20.10
CA GLU A 21 17.28 -7.73 19.72
C GLU A 21 15.75 -7.78 19.78
N GLU A 22 15.14 -7.18 20.80
CA GLU A 22 13.68 -7.09 20.90
C GLU A 22 13.09 -6.16 19.83
N ILE A 23 13.79 -5.08 19.47
CA ILE A 23 13.39 -4.21 18.36
C ILE A 23 13.44 -4.97 17.03
N VAL A 24 14.48 -5.78 16.80
CA VAL A 24 14.58 -6.64 15.62
C VAL A 24 13.42 -7.63 15.56
N ALA A 25 13.13 -8.32 16.67
CA ALA A 25 12.02 -9.27 16.74
C ALA A 25 10.65 -8.59 16.50
N LEU A 26 10.46 -7.38 17.01
CA LEU A 26 9.27 -6.56 16.69
C LEU A 26 9.19 -6.21 15.21
N CYS A 27 10.33 -5.92 14.57
CA CYS A 27 10.38 -5.61 13.16
C CYS A 27 10.05 -6.83 12.28
N GLU A 28 10.61 -7.99 12.62
CA GLU A 28 10.34 -9.26 11.95
C GLU A 28 8.87 -9.67 12.07
N ASN A 29 8.29 -9.56 13.28
CA ASN A 29 6.88 -9.85 13.52
C ASN A 29 5.94 -8.91 12.73
N ALA A 30 6.38 -7.68 12.46
CA ALA A 30 5.64 -6.73 11.64
C ALA A 30 5.93 -6.86 10.13
N CYS A 31 6.70 -7.87 9.71
CA CYS A 31 7.12 -8.11 8.33
C CYS A 31 7.76 -6.87 7.68
N LEU A 32 8.58 -6.15 8.44
CA LEU A 32 9.35 -5.02 7.92
C LEU A 32 10.53 -5.52 7.08
N SER A 33 10.84 -4.78 6.02
CA SER A 33 12.02 -5.01 5.20
C SER A 33 13.31 -4.68 5.97
N ASP A 34 14.42 -5.26 5.53
CA ASP A 34 15.75 -4.97 6.07
C ASP A 34 16.08 -3.47 6.10
N ALA A 35 15.63 -2.71 5.10
CA ALA A 35 15.85 -1.28 5.01
C ALA A 35 15.09 -0.53 6.12
N GLU A 36 13.85 -0.93 6.40
CA GLU A 36 13.03 -0.35 7.46
C GLU A 36 13.56 -0.74 8.85
N THR A 37 13.91 -2.01 9.05
CA THR A 37 14.51 -2.51 10.30
C THR A 37 15.81 -1.76 10.62
N LYS A 38 16.69 -1.57 9.63
CA LYS A 38 17.93 -0.79 9.81
C LYS A 38 17.64 0.67 10.15
N ALA A 39 16.67 1.30 9.50
CA ALA A 39 16.29 2.68 9.77
C ALA A 39 15.76 2.86 11.21
N ILE A 40 14.95 1.91 11.69
CA ILE A 40 14.41 1.90 13.06
C ILE A 40 15.53 1.70 14.09
N ILE A 41 16.43 0.72 13.88
CA ILE A 41 17.55 0.44 14.78
C ILE A 41 18.52 1.64 14.86
N ALA A 42 18.84 2.24 13.72
CA ALA A 42 19.71 3.41 13.66
C ALA A 42 19.06 4.70 14.17
N LYS A 43 17.75 4.67 14.51
CA LYS A 43 16.95 5.85 14.85
C LYS A 43 17.07 6.96 13.78
N ASP A 44 17.14 6.56 12.52
CA ASP A 44 17.25 7.47 11.38
C ASP A 44 15.87 8.03 11.03
N HIS A 45 15.48 9.10 11.74
CA HIS A 45 14.19 9.76 11.57
C HIS A 45 13.92 10.21 10.13
N GLN A 46 14.96 10.62 9.39
CA GLN A 46 14.81 11.06 8.02
C GLN A 46 14.49 9.87 7.10
N LYS A 47 15.23 8.77 7.25
CA LYS A 47 14.98 7.55 6.48
C LYS A 47 13.62 6.93 6.80
N ILE A 48 13.22 6.93 8.08
CA ILE A 48 11.89 6.47 8.51
C ILE A 48 10.80 7.31 7.84
N ALA A 49 10.94 8.64 7.81
CA ALA A 49 9.97 9.51 7.16
C ALA A 49 9.87 9.26 5.65
N GLU A 50 11.00 9.04 4.96
CA GLU A 50 11.01 8.67 3.53
C GLU A 50 10.26 7.35 3.28
N LEU A 51 10.55 6.32 4.07
CA LEU A 51 9.92 5.00 3.96
C LEU A 51 8.42 5.06 4.26
N MET A 52 8.00 5.86 5.24
CA MET A 52 6.59 6.08 5.57
C MET A 52 5.84 6.92 4.53
N ASN A 53 6.53 7.83 3.85
CA ASN A 53 5.96 8.76 2.86
C ASN A 53 6.05 8.23 1.42
N ALA A 54 6.53 7.01 1.22
CA ALA A 54 6.44 6.30 -0.05
C ALA A 54 4.98 5.95 -0.35
N ARG A 55 4.17 6.96 -0.70
CA ARG A 55 2.89 6.73 -1.36
C ARG A 55 3.20 5.97 -2.65
N GLN A 56 2.63 4.79 -2.81
CA GLN A 56 2.56 4.17 -4.12
C GLN A 56 1.77 5.14 -5.01
N ASN A 57 2.44 5.77 -5.97
CA ASN A 57 1.76 6.47 -7.04
C ASN A 57 0.98 5.42 -7.83
N VAL A 58 -0.29 5.23 -7.47
CA VAL A 58 -1.20 4.36 -8.19
C VAL A 58 -1.51 5.05 -9.51
N CYS A 59 -0.88 4.58 -10.58
CA CYS A 59 -1.15 5.02 -11.94
C CYS A 59 -2.18 4.04 -12.54
N ALA A 60 -3.44 4.46 -12.65
CA ALA A 60 -4.45 3.69 -13.36
C ALA A 60 -4.34 4.01 -14.86
N ILE A 61 -4.20 2.97 -15.68
CA ILE A 61 -4.33 3.12 -17.14
C ILE A 61 -5.83 3.12 -17.44
N LEU A 62 -6.34 4.26 -17.91
CA LEU A 62 -7.70 4.35 -18.43
C LEU A 62 -7.67 3.80 -19.87
N VAL A 63 -8.26 2.63 -20.06
CA VAL A 63 -8.54 2.10 -21.40
C VAL A 63 -9.87 2.71 -21.84
N PRO A 64 -9.96 3.31 -23.04
CA PRO A 64 -11.24 3.76 -23.60
C PRO A 64 -12.23 2.58 -23.62
N ALA A 65 -13.49 2.82 -23.25
CA ALA A 65 -14.53 1.84 -23.51
C ALA A 65 -14.59 1.62 -25.03
N GLU A 66 -14.70 0.36 -25.46
CA GLU A 66 -15.10 0.07 -26.84
C GLU A 66 -16.51 0.63 -27.01
N ASP A 67 -16.70 1.44 -28.06
CA ASP A 67 -17.99 2.00 -28.43
C ASP A 67 -18.83 0.82 -28.92
N ASP A 68 -19.75 0.32 -28.08
CA ASP A 68 -20.75 -0.67 -28.47
C ASP A 68 -21.74 0.02 -29.43
N GLU A 69 -21.29 0.30 -30.66
CA GLU A 69 -22.16 0.65 -31.78
C GLU A 69 -22.90 -0.62 -32.23
N ASP A 70 -23.92 -1.04 -31.46
CA ASP A 70 -24.90 -2.02 -31.92
C ASP A 70 -26.34 -1.53 -31.64
N ASP A 71 -26.66 -0.35 -32.18
CA ASP A 71 -28.03 0.16 -32.35
C ASP A 71 -28.54 -0.19 -33.77
N SER A 72 -28.58 -1.49 -34.09
CA SER A 72 -29.33 -1.99 -35.24
C SER A 72 -30.61 -2.68 -34.79
N ASP A 73 -31.52 -1.94 -34.16
CA ASP A 73 -32.94 -2.28 -34.10
C ASP A 73 -33.50 -2.26 -35.54
N SER A 74 -33.29 -3.36 -36.26
CA SER A 74 -33.95 -3.59 -37.54
C SER A 74 -35.34 -4.18 -37.27
N ASP A 75 -36.26 -3.31 -36.86
CA ASP A 75 -37.71 -3.57 -36.88
C ASP A 75 -38.13 -4.00 -38.29
N SER A 76 -38.22 -5.32 -38.52
CA SER A 76 -38.89 -5.88 -39.69
C SER A 76 -40.37 -6.06 -39.36
N GLU A 77 -41.14 -5.00 -39.52
CA GLU A 77 -42.58 -5.09 -39.73
C GLU A 77 -42.84 -5.72 -41.11
N GLU A 78 -43.06 -7.03 -41.18
CA GLU A 78 -43.69 -7.68 -42.35
C GLU A 78 -45.20 -7.78 -42.10
N ILE A 79 -45.92 -6.75 -42.55
CA ILE A 79 -47.36 -6.77 -42.80
C ILE A 79 -47.62 -6.77 -44.31
N ALA A 80 -48.63 -7.58 -44.70
CA ALA A 80 -49.25 -7.76 -46.03
C ALA A 80 -48.56 -8.76 -46.98
N ALA A 81 -49.25 -9.69 -47.66
CA ALA A 81 -50.68 -9.87 -47.96
C ALA A 81 -50.97 -11.36 -48.22
#